data_AF-A0A6N7MEN4-F1
#
_entry.id   AF-A0A6N7MEN4-F1
#
_cell.length_a   1.000
_cell.length_b   1.000
_cell.length_c   1.000
_cell.angle_alpha   90.00
_cell.angle_beta   90.00
_cell.angle_gamma   90.00
#
_symmetry.space_group_name_H-M   'P 1'
#
loop_
_entity.id
_entity.type
_entity.pdbx_description
1 polymer ?
#
loop_
_entity_poly.entity_id
_entity_poly.type
_entity_poly.pdbx_seq_one_letter_code
_entity_poly.pdbx_strand_id
1 'polypeptide(L)'
;MRSAREEGFHNNQEIDRRKFKVLREETDSIYLTESELNKMYQLDLSENITLDIARDVFLVGCRTAQRFSDYSLISKENLIHIEYKDVIDLLQKKTGERVKIPLHWQATEILNKHDGYLPKIYEQKLNSRIKEVGRLAGINESVLTQEIKGGLKVKKTVPKYELIKTHTARRTGCTLMYKAGIPVIDIMKISGHKTEREFLKYIRISKEETAILLSDHPYYKQPIKLA
;
A
#
# COMPACT_ATOMS: atom_id res chain seq x y z
N MET A 1 -17.80 7.68 26.53
CA MET A 1 -18.58 6.50 26.99
C MET A 1 -17.82 5.68 28.04
N ARG A 2 -16.66 5.06 27.76
CA ARG A 2 -15.94 4.33 28.83
C ARG A 2 -15.30 5.24 29.86
N SER A 3 -14.47 6.21 29.43
CA SER A 3 -13.88 7.24 30.30
C SER A 3 -14.96 7.98 31.12
N ALA A 4 -16.01 8.45 30.44
CA ALA A 4 -17.13 9.13 31.11
C ALA A 4 -17.87 8.27 32.14
N ARG A 5 -17.92 6.94 31.98
CA ARG A 5 -18.45 6.03 33.01
C ARG A 5 -17.47 5.85 34.16
N GLU A 6 -16.18 5.69 33.85
CA GLU A 6 -15.11 5.58 34.85
C GLU A 6 -15.00 6.83 35.71
N GLU A 7 -15.27 8.00 35.12
CA GLU A 7 -15.34 9.31 35.77
C GLU A 7 -16.72 9.60 36.40
N GLY A 8 -17.68 8.65 36.34
CA GLY A 8 -18.96 8.75 37.04
C GLY A 8 -20.03 9.61 36.35
N PHE A 9 -19.79 10.13 35.15
CA PHE A 9 -20.77 10.96 34.42
C PHE A 9 -21.98 10.18 33.88
N HIS A 10 -21.92 8.85 33.82
CA HIS A 10 -23.07 7.98 33.54
C HIS A 10 -22.82 6.54 33.99
N ASN A 11 -23.86 5.71 34.05
CA ASN A 11 -23.77 4.28 34.40
C ASN A 11 -24.18 3.32 33.26
N ASN A 12 -24.45 3.82 32.05
CA ASN A 12 -24.88 3.00 30.90
C ASN A 12 -23.83 1.92 30.53
N GLN A 13 -24.29 0.66 30.42
CA GLN A 13 -23.47 -0.53 30.10
C GLN A 13 -23.82 -1.17 28.74
N GLU A 14 -24.70 -0.56 27.94
CA GLU A 14 -25.16 -1.14 26.66
C GLU A 14 -23.99 -1.45 25.70
N ILE A 15 -22.95 -0.62 25.71
CA ILE A 15 -21.75 -0.80 24.86
C ILE A 15 -20.88 -2.01 25.24
N ASP A 16 -21.07 -2.59 26.44
CA ASP A 16 -20.33 -3.76 26.91
C ASP A 16 -21.11 -5.05 26.71
N ARG A 17 -22.38 -4.96 26.30
CA ARG A 17 -23.18 -6.15 25.99
C ARG A 17 -22.58 -6.88 24.80
N ARG A 18 -22.53 -8.22 24.87
CA ARG A 18 -22.07 -9.09 23.77
C ARG A 18 -22.82 -8.88 22.45
N LYS A 19 -24.06 -8.35 22.52
CA LYS A 19 -24.88 -7.98 21.36
C LYS A 19 -24.35 -6.73 20.64
N PHE A 20 -23.66 -5.84 21.35
CA PHE A 20 -22.99 -4.68 20.79
C PHE A 20 -21.69 -5.14 20.14
N LYS A 21 -21.75 -5.45 18.84
CA LYS A 21 -20.59 -5.81 18.04
C LYS A 21 -20.30 -4.69 17.05
N VAL A 22 -19.05 -4.21 17.06
CA VAL A 22 -18.56 -3.36 15.98
C VAL A 22 -18.48 -4.24 14.73
N LEU A 23 -19.29 -3.92 13.72
CA LEU A 23 -19.17 -4.52 12.40
C LEU A 23 -17.80 -4.12 11.84
N ARG A 24 -16.90 -5.10 11.70
CA ARG A 24 -15.61 -4.91 11.04
C ARG A 24 -15.79 -5.25 9.57
N GLU A 25 -15.57 -4.29 8.69
CA GLU A 25 -15.56 -4.50 7.26
C GLU A 25 -14.13 -4.79 6.81
N GLU A 26 -13.94 -5.88 6.07
CA GLU A 26 -12.79 -5.97 5.18
C GLU A 26 -13.13 -5.10 3.98
N THR A 27 -12.55 -3.90 3.92
CA THR A 27 -12.74 -3.06 2.73
C THR A 27 -12.14 -3.78 1.54
N ASP A 28 -12.94 -4.02 0.49
CA ASP A 28 -12.44 -4.50 -0.80
C ASP A 28 -11.42 -3.50 -1.29
N SER A 29 -10.16 -3.91 -1.24
CA SER A 29 -9.06 -2.98 -1.31
C SER A 29 -8.01 -3.51 -2.27
N ILE A 30 -8.02 -2.92 -3.47
CA ILE A 30 -7.21 -3.31 -4.61
C ILE A 30 -5.71 -3.13 -4.34
N TYR A 31 -4.91 -3.72 -5.21
CA TYR A 31 -3.51 -3.43 -5.44
C TYR A 31 -3.29 -3.18 -6.94
N LEU A 32 -2.18 -2.55 -7.31
CA LEU A 32 -1.79 -2.36 -8.71
C LEU A 32 -0.71 -3.39 -9.10
N THR A 33 -0.84 -3.95 -10.29
CA THR A 33 0.15 -4.84 -10.89
C THR A 33 1.37 -4.05 -11.36
N GLU A 34 2.47 -4.76 -11.61
CA GLU A 34 3.69 -4.16 -12.13
C GLU A 34 3.47 -3.45 -13.48
N SER A 35 2.64 -4.04 -14.35
CA SER A 35 2.26 -3.43 -15.63
C SER A 35 1.46 -2.12 -15.43
N GLU A 36 0.53 -2.09 -14.49
CA GLU A 36 -0.24 -0.88 -14.18
C GLU A 36 0.64 0.23 -13.60
N LEU A 37 1.56 -0.10 -12.70
CA LEU A 37 2.54 0.88 -12.20
C LEU A 37 3.43 1.42 -13.32
N ASN A 38 3.88 0.57 -14.24
CA ASN A 38 4.70 1.01 -15.37
C ASN A 38 3.92 1.89 -16.35
N LYS A 39 2.64 1.58 -16.60
CA LYS A 39 1.75 2.47 -17.38
C LYS A 39 1.61 3.84 -16.73
N MET A 40 1.46 3.90 -15.40
CA MET A 40 1.43 5.18 -14.68
C MET A 40 2.78 5.89 -14.82
N TYR A 41 3.90 5.19 -14.58
CA TYR A 41 5.26 5.75 -14.65
C TYR A 41 5.58 6.38 -16.01
N GLN A 42 5.21 5.70 -17.10
CA GLN A 42 5.48 6.13 -18.47
C GLN A 42 4.46 7.15 -19.02
N LEU A 43 3.40 7.45 -18.27
CA LEU A 43 2.37 8.38 -18.71
C LEU A 43 2.96 9.78 -18.86
N ASP A 44 2.83 10.36 -20.05
CA ASP A 44 3.20 11.76 -20.28
C ASP A 44 2.22 12.68 -19.56
N LEU A 45 2.77 13.45 -18.62
CA LEU A 45 2.06 14.43 -17.80
C LEU A 45 2.78 15.79 -17.85
N SER A 46 3.60 16.02 -18.89
CA SER A 46 4.37 17.26 -19.09
C SER A 46 3.50 18.52 -19.07
N GLU A 47 2.27 18.43 -19.60
CA GLU A 47 1.29 19.52 -19.60
C GLU A 47 0.48 19.64 -18.29
N ASN A 48 0.61 18.68 -17.36
CA ASN A 48 -0.12 18.68 -16.10
C ASN A 48 0.77 18.34 -14.90
N ILE A 49 1.56 19.34 -14.49
CA ILE A 49 2.48 19.27 -13.34
C ILE A 49 1.82 18.76 -12.06
N THR A 50 0.53 19.03 -11.85
CA THR A 50 -0.15 18.62 -10.62
C THR A 50 -0.44 17.12 -10.57
N LEU A 51 -0.73 16.51 -11.73
CA LEU A 51 -0.88 15.07 -11.87
C LEU A 51 0.48 14.38 -11.87
N ASP A 52 1.49 14.99 -12.50
CA ASP A 52 2.87 14.53 -12.51
C ASP A 52 3.43 14.38 -11.08
N ILE A 53 3.26 15.41 -10.24
CA ILE A 53 3.60 15.36 -8.81
C ILE A 53 2.84 14.24 -8.09
N ALA A 54 1.53 14.11 -8.35
CA ALA A 54 0.71 13.09 -7.69
C ALA A 54 1.15 11.67 -8.07
N ARG A 55 1.47 11.44 -9.35
CA ARG A 55 2.03 10.19 -9.85
C ARG A 55 3.35 9.88 -9.13
N ASP A 56 4.29 10.81 -9.14
CA ASP A 56 5.63 10.63 -8.59
C ASP A 56 5.59 10.27 -7.10
N VAL A 57 4.84 11.04 -6.30
CA VAL A 57 4.67 10.79 -4.86
C VAL A 57 4.02 9.43 -4.60
N PHE A 58 3.00 9.06 -5.38
CA PHE A 58 2.32 7.78 -5.22
C PHE A 58 3.21 6.59 -5.60
N LEU A 59 3.98 6.69 -6.70
CA LEU A 59 4.87 5.63 -7.16
C LEU A 59 6.01 5.37 -6.16
N VAL A 60 6.58 6.42 -5.55
CA VAL A 60 7.54 6.21 -4.44
C VAL A 60 6.86 5.52 -3.26
N GLY A 61 5.61 5.85 -2.94
CA GLY A 61 4.83 5.12 -1.94
C GLY A 61 4.67 3.62 -2.27
N CYS A 62 4.45 3.29 -3.55
CA CYS A 62 4.39 1.90 -4.02
C CYS A 62 5.74 1.18 -3.85
N ARG A 63 6.85 1.83 -4.24
CA ARG A 63 8.18 1.21 -4.21
C ARG A 63 8.80 1.12 -2.82
N THR A 64 8.34 1.91 -1.86
CA THR A 64 8.83 1.90 -0.47
C THR A 64 7.94 1.12 0.50
N ALA A 65 6.70 0.81 0.09
CA ALA A 65 5.67 0.20 0.93
C ALA A 65 5.41 0.94 2.26
N GLN A 66 5.63 2.25 2.31
CA GLN A 66 5.39 3.06 3.52
C GLN A 66 3.98 3.66 3.53
N ARG A 67 3.53 4.16 4.68
CA ARG A 67 2.26 4.91 4.77
C ARG A 67 2.46 6.29 4.16
N PHE A 68 1.38 6.91 3.67
CA PHE A 68 1.46 8.26 3.11
C PHE A 68 2.07 9.27 4.08
N SER A 69 1.72 9.21 5.36
CA SER A 69 2.30 10.07 6.40
C SER A 69 3.82 9.96 6.54
N ASP A 70 4.40 8.85 6.06
CA ASP A 70 5.82 8.54 6.14
C ASP A 70 6.50 8.83 4.79
N TYR A 71 6.04 8.25 3.68
CA TYR A 71 6.71 8.47 2.38
C TYR A 71 6.58 9.90 1.87
N SER A 72 5.49 10.62 2.19
CA SER A 72 5.32 12.03 1.75
C SER A 72 6.34 12.99 2.36
N LEU A 73 7.19 12.51 3.26
CA LEU A 73 8.21 13.28 3.95
C LEU A 73 9.62 12.79 3.65
N ILE A 74 9.78 11.84 2.72
CA ILE A 74 11.10 11.41 2.28
C ILE A 74 11.81 12.63 1.70
N SER A 75 12.98 12.90 2.28
CA SER A 75 13.87 13.97 1.88
C SER A 75 15.28 13.43 1.70
N LYS A 76 16.17 14.29 1.22
CA LYS A 76 17.57 13.96 0.95
C LYS A 76 18.28 13.39 2.18
N GLU A 77 17.92 13.86 3.38
CA GLU A 77 18.48 13.40 4.65
C GLU A 77 18.12 11.95 4.99
N ASN A 78 17.06 11.41 4.38
CA ASN A 78 16.72 10.00 4.52
C ASN A 78 17.53 9.11 3.57
N LEU A 79 18.19 9.67 2.55
CA LEU A 79 18.93 8.92 1.55
C LEU A 79 20.35 8.67 2.06
N ILE A 80 20.64 7.40 2.38
CA ILE A 80 21.92 6.96 2.93
C ILE A 80 22.53 5.86 2.07
N HIS A 81 23.83 5.64 2.23
CA HIS A 81 24.55 4.55 1.57
C HIS A 81 24.96 3.52 2.63
N ILE A 82 24.64 2.25 2.39
CA ILE A 82 25.09 1.11 3.21
C ILE A 82 25.80 0.14 2.28
N GLU A 83 27.09 -0.12 2.51
CA GLU A 83 27.89 -1.05 1.68
C GLU A 83 27.73 -0.79 0.17
N TYR A 84 27.82 0.47 -0.24
CA TYR A 84 27.66 0.92 -1.64
C TYR A 84 26.24 0.75 -2.23
N LYS A 85 25.22 0.57 -1.39
CA LYS A 85 23.82 0.46 -1.81
C LYS A 85 23.01 1.65 -1.30
N ASP A 86 22.18 2.20 -2.19
CA ASP A 86 21.23 3.27 -1.85
C ASP A 86 20.08 2.74 -1.00
N VAL A 87 19.84 3.42 0.13
CA VAL A 87 18.84 3.03 1.12
C VAL A 87 18.12 4.27 1.63
N ILE A 88 16.80 4.16 1.83
CA ILE A 88 16.02 5.13 2.60
C ILE A 88 16.03 4.69 4.07
N ASP A 89 16.47 5.57 4.96
CA ASP A 89 16.37 5.44 6.42
C ASP A 89 15.25 6.34 6.96
N LEU A 90 14.19 5.71 7.45
CA LEU A 90 12.95 6.37 7.81
C LEU A 90 12.51 6.00 9.23
N LEU A 91 12.16 7.01 10.02
CA LEU A 91 11.46 6.85 11.31
C LEU A 91 9.95 6.99 11.10
N GLN A 92 9.21 5.90 11.26
CA GLN A 92 7.76 5.88 11.02
C GLN A 92 7.01 6.67 12.10
N LYS A 93 6.12 7.57 11.68
CA LYS A 93 5.36 8.44 12.59
C LYS A 93 4.41 7.67 13.51
N LYS A 94 3.71 6.67 12.98
CA LYS A 94 2.64 5.97 13.70
C LYS A 94 3.17 5.04 14.79
N THR A 95 4.29 4.39 14.54
CA THR A 95 4.81 3.30 15.38
C THR A 95 6.11 3.66 16.09
N GLY A 96 6.80 4.72 15.65
CA GLY A 96 8.15 5.05 16.10
C GLY A 96 9.22 4.06 15.62
N GLU A 97 8.89 3.20 14.66
CA GLU A 97 9.81 2.18 14.17
C GLU A 97 10.74 2.76 13.10
N ARG A 98 12.04 2.50 13.23
CA ARG A 98 13.05 2.90 12.24
C ARG A 98 13.24 1.78 11.23
N VAL A 99 12.98 2.07 9.97
CA VAL A 99 13.07 1.10 8.86
C VAL A 99 14.12 1.55 7.85
N LYS A 100 14.79 0.57 7.25
CA LYS A 100 15.77 0.76 6.17
C LYS A 100 15.26 0.05 4.93
N ILE A 101 15.11 0.80 3.85
CA ILE A 101 14.40 0.35 2.64
C ILE A 101 15.38 0.46 1.46
N PRO A 102 15.74 -0.66 0.79
CA PRO A 102 16.52 -0.61 -0.43
C PRO A 102 15.83 0.28 -1.48
N LEU A 103 16.61 1.16 -2.12
CA LEU A 103 16.04 2.11 -3.08
C LEU A 103 15.78 1.43 -4.42
N HIS A 104 14.52 1.39 -4.83
CA HIS A 104 14.12 0.88 -6.15
C HIS A 104 14.52 1.88 -7.25
N TRP A 105 14.89 1.39 -8.44
CA TRP A 105 15.33 2.24 -9.55
C TRP A 105 14.32 3.34 -9.92
N GLN A 106 13.02 3.02 -10.08
CA GLN A 106 11.99 4.04 -10.32
C GLN A 106 11.90 5.10 -9.21
N ALA A 107 12.05 4.69 -7.95
CA ALA A 107 12.03 5.64 -6.84
C ALA A 107 13.28 6.53 -6.89
N THR A 108 14.42 5.98 -7.30
CA THR A 108 15.67 6.70 -7.52
C THR A 108 15.50 7.76 -8.61
N GLU A 109 14.98 7.38 -9.77
CA GLU A 109 14.76 8.32 -10.90
C GLU A 109 13.79 9.45 -10.50
N ILE A 110 12.70 9.13 -9.81
CA ILE A 110 11.74 10.12 -9.32
C ILE A 110 12.39 11.06 -8.29
N LEU A 111 13.13 10.53 -7.31
CA LEU A 111 13.80 11.37 -6.33
C LEU A 111 14.86 12.26 -6.98
N ASN A 112 15.62 11.75 -7.95
CA ASN A 112 16.61 12.53 -8.69
C ASN A 112 15.95 13.67 -9.49
N LYS A 113 14.79 13.43 -10.09
CA LYS A 113 13.98 14.45 -10.77
C LYS A 113 13.60 15.61 -9.83
N HIS A 114 13.50 15.35 -8.52
CA HIS A 114 13.11 16.32 -7.50
C HIS A 114 14.26 16.62 -6.51
N ASP A 115 15.52 16.52 -6.96
CA ASP A 115 16.73 16.87 -6.20
C ASP A 115 16.87 16.14 -4.83
N GLY A 116 16.36 14.91 -4.76
CA GLY A 116 16.38 14.07 -3.56
C GLY A 116 15.19 14.30 -2.61
N TYR A 117 14.20 15.12 -2.99
CA TYR A 117 13.01 15.40 -2.20
C TYR A 117 11.76 14.81 -2.84
N LEU A 118 10.77 14.40 -2.03
CA LEU A 118 9.41 14.20 -2.56
C LEU A 118 8.60 15.50 -2.48
N PRO A 119 7.88 15.89 -3.56
CA PRO A 119 7.03 17.07 -3.52
C PRO A 119 5.94 16.98 -2.45
N LYS A 120 5.69 18.09 -1.77
CA LYS A 120 4.63 18.18 -0.76
C LYS A 120 3.24 18.20 -1.44
N ILE A 121 2.40 17.26 -1.06
CA ILE A 121 1.00 17.19 -1.48
C ILE A 121 0.14 16.76 -0.30
N TYR A 122 -1.09 17.26 -0.21
CA TYR A 122 -2.04 16.82 0.82
C TYR A 122 -2.72 15.51 0.40
N GLU A 123 -2.97 14.62 1.36
CA GLU A 123 -3.56 13.29 1.12
C GLU A 123 -4.83 13.35 0.25
N GLN A 124 -5.74 14.27 0.54
CA GLN A 124 -6.99 14.44 -0.22
C GLN A 124 -6.73 14.82 -1.68
N LYS A 125 -5.76 15.72 -1.93
CA LYS A 125 -5.37 16.12 -3.29
C LYS A 125 -4.69 14.97 -4.02
N LEU A 126 -3.81 14.24 -3.34
CA LEU A 126 -3.18 13.05 -3.89
C LEU A 126 -4.24 12.01 -4.27
N ASN A 127 -5.19 11.72 -3.38
CA ASN A 127 -6.27 10.77 -3.62
C ASN A 127 -7.16 11.15 -4.81
N SER A 128 -7.47 12.44 -5.00
CA SER A 128 -8.25 12.88 -6.16
C SER A 128 -7.43 12.71 -7.45
N ARG A 129 -6.20 13.22 -7.47
CA ARG A 129 -5.35 13.25 -8.67
C ARG A 129 -4.87 11.86 -9.09
N ILE A 130 -4.59 10.97 -8.16
CA ILE A 130 -4.08 9.64 -8.51
C ILE A 130 -5.13 8.76 -9.20
N LYS A 131 -6.42 9.00 -8.93
CA LYS A 131 -7.52 8.36 -9.67
C LYS A 131 -7.53 8.81 -11.11
N GLU A 132 -7.29 10.11 -11.35
CA GLU A 132 -7.19 10.66 -12.70
C GLU A 132 -5.96 10.13 -13.44
N VAL A 133 -4.80 10.07 -12.78
CA VAL A 133 -3.60 9.42 -13.34
C VAL A 133 -3.89 7.95 -13.68
N GLY A 134 -4.57 7.21 -12.80
CA GLY A 134 -4.96 5.82 -13.07
C GLY A 134 -5.91 5.68 -14.25
N ARG A 135 -6.87 6.62 -14.40
CA ARG A 135 -7.79 6.67 -15.54
C ARG A 135 -7.03 6.91 -16.85
N LEU A 136 -6.13 7.89 -16.87
CA LEU A 136 -5.29 8.22 -18.04
C LEU A 136 -4.32 7.08 -18.39
N ALA A 137 -3.81 6.36 -17.39
CA ALA A 137 -2.99 5.16 -17.57
C ALA A 137 -3.79 3.92 -18.02
N GLY A 138 -5.11 4.03 -18.22
CA GLY A 138 -5.96 2.95 -18.71
C GLY A 138 -6.27 1.87 -17.67
N ILE A 139 -6.23 2.18 -16.38
CA ILE A 139 -6.51 1.25 -15.27
C ILE A 139 -8.04 1.13 -15.06
N ASN A 140 -8.73 0.58 -16.07
CA ASN A 140 -10.19 0.61 -16.19
C ASN A 140 -10.88 -0.74 -15.93
N GLU A 141 -10.14 -1.75 -15.44
CA GLU A 141 -10.71 -3.05 -15.07
C GLU A 141 -11.87 -2.88 -14.10
N SER A 142 -12.99 -3.57 -14.35
CA SER A 142 -14.16 -3.51 -13.48
C SER A 142 -13.93 -4.33 -12.21
N VAL A 143 -14.05 -3.67 -11.06
CA VAL A 143 -13.90 -4.30 -9.74
C VAL A 143 -15.24 -4.28 -9.02
N LEU A 144 -15.68 -5.45 -8.57
CA LEU A 144 -16.82 -5.58 -7.67
C LEU A 144 -16.39 -5.16 -6.27
N THR A 145 -17.04 -4.16 -5.71
CA THR A 145 -16.85 -3.71 -4.33
C THR A 145 -18.13 -3.90 -3.53
N GLN A 146 -17.96 -4.06 -2.23
CA GLN A 146 -19.05 -4.06 -1.27
C GLN A 146 -18.89 -2.87 -0.30
N GLU A 147 -19.98 -2.15 -0.09
CA GLU A 147 -20.06 -1.06 0.90
C GLU A 147 -21.27 -1.29 1.81
N ILE A 148 -21.17 -0.90 3.09
CA ILE A 148 -22.32 -0.88 3.99
C ILE A 148 -23.01 0.48 3.93
N LYS A 149 -24.25 0.52 3.43
CA LYS A 149 -25.12 1.71 3.47
C LYS A 149 -26.36 1.41 4.31
N GLY A 150 -26.55 2.17 5.40
CA GLY A 150 -27.69 1.97 6.31
C GLY A 150 -27.73 0.58 6.97
N GLY A 151 -26.56 -0.06 7.18
CA GLY A 151 -26.48 -1.41 7.73
C GLY A 151 -26.66 -2.54 6.69
N LEU A 152 -26.98 -2.20 5.44
CA LEU A 152 -27.12 -3.17 4.34
C LEU A 152 -25.85 -3.22 3.50
N LYS A 153 -25.43 -4.43 3.12
CA LYS A 153 -24.34 -4.65 2.17
C LYS A 153 -24.82 -4.35 0.75
N VAL A 154 -24.30 -3.29 0.15
CA VAL A 154 -24.56 -2.90 -1.24
C VAL A 154 -23.34 -3.27 -2.07
N LYS A 155 -23.55 -4.06 -3.12
CA LYS A 155 -22.51 -4.35 -4.10
C LYS A 155 -22.52 -3.29 -5.20
N LYS A 156 -21.36 -2.81 -5.60
CA LYS A 156 -21.18 -1.87 -6.71
C LYS A 156 -20.03 -2.35 -7.59
N THR A 157 -20.19 -2.23 -8.90
CA THR A 157 -19.07 -2.40 -9.84
C THR A 157 -18.54 -1.02 -10.18
N VAL A 158 -17.23 -0.82 -10.00
CA VAL A 158 -16.54 0.44 -10.33
C VAL A 158 -15.25 0.15 -11.09
N PRO A 159 -14.78 1.07 -11.96
CA PRO A 159 -13.48 0.91 -12.57
C PRO A 159 -12.38 1.02 -11.50
N LYS A 160 -11.34 0.21 -11.66
CA LYS A 160 -10.25 0.05 -10.68
C LYS A 160 -9.58 1.36 -10.30
N TYR A 161 -9.41 2.29 -11.25
CA TYR A 161 -8.84 3.61 -10.96
C TYR A 161 -9.61 4.40 -9.87
N GLU A 162 -10.93 4.22 -9.74
CA GLU A 162 -11.73 4.91 -8.72
C GLU A 162 -11.39 4.47 -7.29
N LEU A 163 -10.80 3.29 -7.15
CA LEU A 163 -10.42 2.69 -5.88
C LEU A 163 -8.98 3.01 -5.47
N ILE A 164 -8.20 3.65 -6.34
CA ILE A 164 -6.83 4.06 -6.04
C ILE A 164 -6.86 5.19 -5.00
N LYS A 165 -6.06 5.01 -3.96
CA LYS A 165 -5.86 5.94 -2.84
C LYS A 165 -4.48 5.75 -2.23
N THR A 166 -4.04 6.64 -1.38
CA THR A 166 -2.75 6.58 -0.65
C THR A 166 -2.43 5.22 -0.05
N HIS A 167 -3.41 4.58 0.60
CA HIS A 167 -3.25 3.24 1.17
C HIS A 167 -3.03 2.13 0.14
N THR A 168 -3.49 2.33 -1.11
CA THR A 168 -3.24 1.41 -2.22
C THR A 168 -1.75 1.32 -2.53
N ALA A 169 -0.97 2.39 -2.30
CA ALA A 169 0.47 2.41 -2.53
C ALA A 169 1.20 1.39 -1.65
N ARG A 170 1.03 1.47 -0.32
CA ARG A 170 1.61 0.52 0.63
C ARG A 170 1.24 -0.92 0.33
N ARG A 171 -0.04 -1.15 0.02
CA ARG A 171 -0.57 -2.48 -0.30
C ARG A 171 0.05 -3.06 -1.56
N THR A 172 0.14 -2.23 -2.59
CA THR A 172 0.79 -2.55 -3.86
C THR A 172 2.24 -2.94 -3.62
N GLY A 173 3.01 -2.12 -2.89
CA GLY A 173 4.40 -2.45 -2.57
C GLY A 173 4.57 -3.78 -1.84
N CYS A 174 3.76 -4.03 -0.81
CA CYS A 174 3.80 -5.30 -0.07
C CYS A 174 3.44 -6.50 -0.97
N THR A 175 2.39 -6.38 -1.79
CA THR A 175 1.93 -7.46 -2.67
C THR A 175 2.94 -7.74 -3.78
N LEU A 176 3.54 -6.71 -4.39
CA LEU A 176 4.53 -6.88 -5.45
C LEU A 176 5.83 -7.51 -4.94
N MET A 177 6.33 -7.06 -3.78
CA MET A 177 7.49 -7.71 -3.13
C MET A 177 7.22 -9.18 -2.83
N TYR A 178 6.02 -9.50 -2.35
CA TYR A 178 5.62 -10.88 -2.10
C TYR A 178 5.58 -11.70 -3.40
N LYS A 179 4.98 -11.16 -4.47
CA LYS A 179 4.94 -11.82 -5.79
C LYS A 179 6.33 -11.97 -6.42
N ALA A 180 7.28 -11.11 -6.06
CA ALA A 180 8.68 -11.22 -6.44
C ALA A 180 9.46 -12.28 -5.64
N GLY A 181 8.80 -12.99 -4.71
CA GLY A 181 9.41 -14.05 -3.92
C GLY A 181 10.23 -13.56 -2.73
N ILE A 182 10.14 -12.28 -2.35
CA ILE A 182 10.83 -11.76 -1.17
C ILE A 182 10.22 -12.40 0.08
N PRO A 183 11.03 -12.95 1.02
CA PRO A 183 10.52 -13.55 2.23
C PRO A 183 9.63 -12.58 3.04
N VAL A 184 8.49 -13.07 3.51
CA VAL A 184 7.49 -12.29 4.28
C VAL A 184 8.14 -11.50 5.42
N ILE A 185 9.06 -12.14 6.15
CA ILE A 185 9.76 -11.52 7.28
C ILE A 185 10.59 -10.30 6.87
N ASP A 186 11.17 -10.31 5.67
CA ASP A 186 11.98 -9.20 5.16
C ASP A 186 11.11 -8.07 4.63
N ILE A 187 9.99 -8.39 3.98
CA ILE A 187 8.98 -7.39 3.62
C ILE A 187 8.44 -6.71 4.88
N MET A 188 8.19 -7.47 5.95
CA MET A 188 7.73 -6.92 7.23
C MET A 188 8.75 -5.96 7.86
N LYS A 189 10.05 -6.29 7.85
CA LYS A 189 11.12 -5.41 8.34
C LYS A 189 11.18 -4.09 7.56
N ILE A 190 11.08 -4.16 6.23
CA ILE A 190 11.13 -2.98 5.36
C ILE A 190 9.87 -2.12 5.52
N SER A 191 8.70 -2.75 5.59
CA SER A 191 7.41 -2.05 5.71
C SER A 191 7.09 -1.62 7.15
N GLY A 192 7.80 -2.09 8.17
CA GLY A 192 7.54 -1.79 9.59
C GLY A 192 6.23 -2.41 10.09
N HIS A 193 5.99 -3.68 9.77
CA HIS A 193 4.90 -4.47 10.36
C HIS A 193 5.45 -5.36 11.47
N LYS A 194 4.94 -5.19 12.69
CA LYS A 194 5.38 -5.96 13.87
C LYS A 194 4.83 -7.38 13.91
N THR A 195 3.67 -7.62 13.32
CA THR A 195 3.00 -8.94 13.36
C THR A 195 2.57 -9.36 11.97
N GLU A 196 2.72 -10.65 11.70
CA GLU A 196 2.32 -11.26 10.44
C GLU A 196 0.82 -11.09 10.18
N ARG A 197 -0.01 -11.24 11.23
CA ARG A 197 -1.45 -11.03 11.15
C ARG A 197 -1.84 -9.66 10.58
N GLU A 198 -1.14 -8.59 10.96
CA GLU A 198 -1.41 -7.25 10.41
C GLU A 198 -0.83 -7.09 9.00
N PHE A 199 0.32 -7.71 8.73
CA PHE A 199 0.94 -7.70 7.40
C PHE A 199 0.10 -8.42 6.35
N LEU A 200 -0.45 -9.60 6.65
CA LEU A 200 -1.21 -10.40 5.70
C LEU A 200 -2.46 -9.69 5.17
N LYS A 201 -2.99 -8.68 5.88
CA LYS A 201 -4.08 -7.82 5.38
C LYS A 201 -3.68 -6.97 4.16
N TYR A 202 -2.38 -6.82 3.91
CA TYR A 202 -1.84 -6.09 2.76
C TYR A 202 -1.52 -6.99 1.58
N ILE A 203 -1.42 -8.31 1.76
CA ILE A 203 -1.18 -9.23 0.65
C ILE A 203 -2.53 -9.56 0.01
N ARG A 204 -2.73 -9.11 -1.23
CA ARG A 204 -3.97 -9.31 -1.99
C ARG A 204 -3.74 -10.18 -3.21
N ILE A 205 -3.26 -11.39 -2.98
CA ILE A 205 -3.18 -12.41 -4.02
C ILE A 205 -4.43 -13.29 -3.95
N SER A 206 -4.98 -13.65 -5.11
CA SER A 206 -6.06 -14.65 -5.17
C SER A 206 -5.53 -16.07 -4.96
N LYS A 207 -6.42 -17.03 -4.74
CA LYS A 207 -6.05 -18.45 -4.64
C LYS A 207 -5.48 -18.95 -5.97
N GLU A 208 -6.05 -18.48 -7.07
CA GLU A 208 -5.62 -18.76 -8.44
C GLU A 208 -4.21 -18.19 -8.70
N GLU A 209 -3.96 -16.94 -8.33
CA GLU A 209 -2.62 -16.34 -8.42
C GLU A 209 -1.59 -17.11 -7.58
N THR A 210 -1.99 -17.56 -6.39
CA THR A 210 -1.13 -18.36 -5.51
C THR A 210 -0.81 -19.71 -6.15
N ALA A 211 -1.79 -20.39 -6.74
CA ALA A 211 -1.59 -21.66 -7.42
C ALA A 211 -0.64 -21.50 -8.63
N ILE A 212 -0.80 -20.44 -9.42
CA ILE A 212 0.10 -20.12 -10.54
C ILE A 212 1.53 -19.86 -10.03
N LEU A 213 1.69 -19.00 -9.02
CA LEU A 213 3.01 -18.68 -8.45
C LEU A 213 3.73 -19.92 -7.93
N LEU A 214 3.00 -20.81 -7.27
CA LEU A 214 3.55 -22.05 -6.72
C LEU A 214 3.79 -23.13 -7.77
N SER A 215 3.10 -23.10 -8.91
CA SER A 215 3.24 -24.12 -9.95
C SER A 215 4.67 -24.21 -10.53
N ASP A 216 5.44 -23.13 -10.45
CA ASP A 216 6.83 -23.07 -10.89
C ASP A 216 7.85 -23.45 -9.80
N HIS A 217 7.42 -23.60 -8.55
CA HIS A 217 8.32 -23.88 -7.43
C HIS A 217 8.89 -25.32 -7.53
N PRO A 218 10.19 -25.55 -7.23
CA PRO A 218 10.82 -26.86 -7.36
C PRO A 218 10.07 -28.01 -6.66
N TYR A 219 9.44 -27.72 -5.52
CA TYR A 219 8.58 -28.67 -4.79
C TYR A 219 7.49 -29.31 -5.66
N TYR A 220 6.90 -28.56 -6.60
CA TYR A 220 5.83 -29.06 -7.48
C TYR A 220 6.36 -29.60 -8.82
N LYS A 221 7.51 -29.10 -9.30
CA LYS A 221 8.06 -29.48 -10.62
C LYS A 221 9.05 -30.63 -10.61
N GLN A 222 9.79 -30.83 -9.52
CA GLN A 222 10.87 -31.81 -9.50
C GLN A 222 10.43 -33.08 -8.77
N PRO A 223 10.62 -34.28 -9.35
CA PRO A 223 10.43 -35.51 -8.62
C PRO A 223 11.41 -35.52 -7.44
N ILE A 224 10.89 -35.84 -6.25
CA ILE A 224 11.70 -35.95 -5.04
C ILE A 224 12.77 -37.01 -5.32
N LYS A 225 14.04 -36.60 -5.37
CA LYS A 225 15.15 -37.55 -5.33
C LYS A 225 15.17 -38.15 -3.93
N LEU A 226 14.62 -39.34 -3.79
CA LEU A 226 14.84 -40.17 -2.61
C LEU A 226 16.33 -40.49 -2.56
N ALA A 227 16.99 -40.08 -1.47
CA ALA A 227 18.36 -40.45 -1.16
C ALA A 227 18.43 -41.92 -0.74
#